data_AF-A0A354A132-F1
#
_entry.id   AF-A0A354A132-F1
#
_cell.length_a   1.000
_cell.length_b   1.000
_cell.length_c   1.000
_cell.angle_alpha   90.00
_cell.angle_beta   90.00
_cell.angle_gamma   90.00
#
_symmetry.space_group_name_H-M   'P 1'
#
loop_
_entity.id
_entity.type
_entity.pdbx_description
1 polymer ?
#
loop_
_entity_poly.entity_id
_entity_poly.type
_entity_poly.pdbx_seq_one_letter_code
_entity_poly.pdbx_strand_id
1 'polypeptide(L)'
;MSKWKDLGTLLLEYGLITINDLHEGLKLQGQTGLRLGEALVKLGIVSMEDIDWVLSKQLDIPYVIVEDINVNIELLEKFPKEFLIENRILPLYEADDQVSIVIEDPFNKSAIAFIEGSIEKKVSLSTGSGSKIEELLKQTFNKVGLPALIHVIKSCIAKIKETSFYRIDFLLAEHSCGINVFGSGILKHLGEVKGHYTNEDIFMAFDDLGIHFLYEQSFSNNRRFIAVFPLENRIDIIKMPAIIGGYGLFRPEGNIFSDAHVYGFSHVFPLSKPIHGYPYLATKDIRSSFENFIYVIDAAPAEFKDYYINTYLPRRCPSCNTGGCGACMELGYQFEKIVGIYSSDDLNKLMKEDYLG
;
A
#
# COMPACT_ATOMS: atom_id res chain seq x y z
N MET A 1 45.90 16.94 9.95
CA MET A 1 46.02 15.61 10.59
C MET A 1 44.69 15.30 11.24
N SER A 2 44.21 14.05 11.17
CA SER A 2 43.00 13.65 11.90
C SER A 2 43.21 13.84 13.40
N LYS A 3 42.15 14.25 14.11
CA LYS A 3 42.16 14.33 15.59
C LYS A 3 41.99 12.95 16.25
N TRP A 4 41.70 11.93 15.45
CA TRP A 4 41.29 10.59 15.87
C TRP A 4 42.28 9.54 15.36
N LYS A 5 42.49 8.45 16.12
CA LYS A 5 43.29 7.30 15.68
C LYS A 5 42.65 6.64 14.45
N ASP A 6 43.46 6.10 13.55
CA ASP A 6 42.96 5.41 12.35
C ASP A 6 42.27 4.08 12.72
N LEU A 7 41.20 3.73 11.98
CA LEU A 7 40.36 2.55 12.22
C LEU A 7 41.19 1.26 12.36
N GLY A 8 42.19 1.05 11.49
CA GLY A 8 43.06 -0.12 11.55
C GLY A 8 43.93 -0.18 12.83
N THR A 9 44.32 0.97 13.39
CA THR A 9 45.01 1.03 14.68
C THR A 9 44.09 0.68 15.83
N LEU A 10 42.84 1.16 15.80
CA LEU A 10 41.87 0.85 16.85
C LEU A 10 41.44 -0.62 16.82
N LEU A 11 41.24 -1.21 15.64
CA LEU A 11 40.93 -2.64 15.51
C LEU A 11 42.06 -3.53 16.07
N LEU A 12 43.33 -3.12 15.89
CA LEU A 12 44.49 -3.77 16.54
C LEU A 12 44.49 -3.56 18.06
N GLU A 13 44.23 -2.34 18.55
CA GLU A 13 44.22 -2.02 19.99
C GLU A 13 43.11 -2.75 20.75
N TYR A 14 41.95 -2.97 20.12
CA TYR A 14 40.85 -3.76 20.69
C TYR A 14 40.99 -5.27 20.46
N GLY A 15 42.02 -5.73 19.76
CA GLY A 15 42.29 -7.16 19.52
C GLY A 15 41.31 -7.84 18.55
N LEU A 16 40.59 -7.06 17.73
CA LEU A 16 39.63 -7.54 16.74
C LEU A 16 40.31 -8.03 15.45
N ILE A 17 41.52 -7.54 15.16
CA ILE A 17 42.35 -7.98 14.03
C ILE A 17 43.82 -8.16 14.46
N THR A 18 44.61 -8.92 13.70
CA THR A 18 46.07 -8.96 13.80
C THR A 18 46.75 -8.03 12.79
N ILE A 19 48.08 -7.86 12.91
CA ILE A 19 48.87 -7.07 11.95
C ILE A 19 48.81 -7.67 10.53
N ASN A 20 48.74 -9.00 10.41
CA ASN A 20 48.62 -9.67 9.12
C ASN A 20 47.25 -9.39 8.50
N ASP A 21 46.18 -9.48 9.29
CA ASP A 21 44.82 -9.19 8.85
C ASP A 21 44.67 -7.74 8.36
N LEU A 22 45.28 -6.79 9.07
CA LEU A 22 45.35 -5.39 8.64
C LEU A 22 46.06 -5.25 7.28
N HIS A 23 47.17 -5.97 7.07
CA HIS A 23 47.89 -5.96 5.79
C HIS A 23 47.05 -6.56 4.64
N GLU A 24 46.28 -7.63 4.91
CA GLU A 24 45.38 -8.20 3.91
C GLU A 24 44.20 -7.28 3.57
N GLY A 25 43.58 -6.66 4.59
CA GLY A 25 42.55 -5.65 4.41
C GLY A 25 43.02 -4.44 3.59
N LEU A 26 44.19 -3.88 3.90
CA LEU A 26 44.80 -2.78 3.16
C LEU A 26 45.12 -3.18 1.70
N LYS A 27 45.60 -4.40 1.47
CA LYS A 27 45.87 -4.94 0.13
C LYS A 27 44.57 -5.06 -0.68
N LEU A 28 43.50 -5.59 -0.11
CA LEU A 28 42.21 -5.70 -0.77
C LEU A 28 41.58 -4.32 -1.04
N GLN A 29 41.66 -3.40 -0.08
CA GLN A 29 41.28 -2.00 -0.26
C GLN A 29 42.01 -1.38 -1.47
N GLY A 30 43.34 -1.52 -1.56
CA GLY A 30 44.13 -1.00 -2.68
C GLY A 30 43.77 -1.62 -4.05
N GLN A 31 43.26 -2.85 -4.06
CA GLN A 31 42.81 -3.54 -5.28
C GLN A 31 41.38 -3.21 -5.70
N THR A 32 40.51 -2.79 -4.77
CA THR A 32 39.05 -2.69 -4.99
C THR A 32 38.48 -1.29 -4.82
N GLY A 33 39.21 -0.37 -4.17
CA GLY A 33 38.72 0.96 -3.80
C GLY A 33 37.77 0.99 -2.60
N LEU A 34 37.50 -0.15 -1.96
CA LEU A 34 36.65 -0.25 -0.77
C LEU A 34 37.27 0.48 0.45
N ARG A 35 36.43 0.85 1.42
CA ARG A 35 36.91 1.30 2.74
C ARG A 35 37.57 0.13 3.48
N LEU A 36 38.50 0.41 4.40
CA LEU A 36 39.26 -0.63 5.09
C LEU A 36 38.34 -1.59 5.88
N GLY A 37 37.31 -1.07 6.54
CA GLY A 37 36.31 -1.89 7.24
C GLY A 37 35.57 -2.83 6.29
N GLU A 38 35.05 -2.30 5.17
CA GLU A 38 34.37 -3.09 4.12
C GLU A 38 35.28 -4.20 3.57
N ALA A 39 36.57 -3.92 3.38
CA ALA A 39 37.55 -4.91 2.94
C ALA A 39 37.78 -6.02 3.98
N LEU A 40 37.90 -5.69 5.26
CA LEU A 40 38.06 -6.66 6.36
C LEU A 40 36.80 -7.51 6.57
N VAL A 41 35.61 -6.92 6.47
CA VAL A 41 34.31 -7.64 6.49
C VAL A 41 34.21 -8.59 5.30
N LYS A 42 34.59 -8.15 4.10
CA LYS A 42 34.57 -8.97 2.88
C LYS A 42 35.56 -10.15 2.92
N LEU A 43 36.64 -10.04 3.71
CA LEU A 43 37.56 -11.15 3.99
C LEU A 43 37.05 -12.09 5.10
N GLY A 44 35.96 -11.75 5.79
CA GLY A 44 35.42 -12.53 6.90
C GLY A 44 36.24 -12.42 8.20
N ILE A 45 37.09 -11.41 8.31
CA ILE A 45 38.01 -11.20 9.45
C ILE A 45 37.25 -10.58 10.64
N VAL A 46 36.31 -9.69 10.36
CA VAL A 46 35.45 -8.99 11.33
C VAL A 46 34.02 -8.94 10.82
N SER A 47 33.05 -8.79 11.72
CA SER A 47 31.68 -8.45 11.34
C SER A 47 31.53 -6.96 11.04
N MET A 48 30.41 -6.56 10.43
CA MET A 48 30.09 -5.13 10.29
C MET A 48 29.84 -4.47 11.66
N GLU A 49 29.27 -5.23 12.60
CA GLU A 49 28.99 -4.80 13.98
C GLU A 49 30.28 -4.46 14.74
N ASP A 50 31.37 -5.23 14.53
CA ASP A 50 32.69 -4.93 15.09
C ASP A 50 33.27 -3.61 14.55
N ILE A 51 33.12 -3.36 13.24
CA ILE A 51 33.55 -2.11 12.60
C ILE A 51 32.77 -0.93 13.17
N ASP A 52 31.45 -1.03 13.25
CA ASP A 52 30.60 0.05 13.78
C ASP A 52 30.90 0.34 15.25
N TRP A 53 31.14 -0.70 16.07
CA TRP A 53 31.50 -0.54 17.47
C TRP A 53 32.84 0.18 17.65
N VAL A 54 33.85 -0.15 16.83
CA VAL A 54 35.14 0.57 16.87
C VAL A 54 34.98 2.01 16.41
N LEU A 55 34.16 2.29 15.38
CA LEU A 55 33.87 3.66 14.94
C LEU A 55 33.11 4.46 16.01
N SER A 56 32.20 3.83 16.74
CA SER A 56 31.55 4.38 17.94
C SER A 56 32.59 4.82 18.98
N LYS A 57 33.55 3.93 19.33
CA LYS A 57 34.65 4.26 20.27
C LYS A 57 35.60 5.32 19.72
N GLN A 58 35.83 5.33 18.41
CA GLN A 58 36.64 6.35 17.76
C GLN A 58 36.03 7.74 17.92
N LEU A 59 34.70 7.86 17.84
CA LEU A 59 33.98 9.14 17.79
C LEU A 59 33.44 9.64 19.13
N ASP A 60 33.52 8.82 20.18
CA ASP A 60 32.85 9.04 21.48
C ASP A 60 31.31 9.15 21.35
N ILE A 61 30.75 8.36 20.43
CA ILE A 61 29.30 8.27 20.14
C ILE A 61 28.81 6.87 20.53
N PRO A 62 27.69 6.71 21.26
CA PRO A 62 27.16 5.38 21.61
C PRO A 62 26.73 4.57 20.37
N TYR A 63 27.05 3.28 20.33
CA TYR A 63 26.40 2.34 19.42
C TYR A 63 25.13 1.76 20.08
N VAL A 64 24.02 1.76 19.36
CA VAL A 64 22.71 1.31 19.84
C VAL A 64 22.19 0.19 18.93
N ILE A 65 21.88 -0.95 19.55
CA ILE A 65 21.09 -2.01 18.90
C ILE A 65 19.63 -1.56 18.94
N VAL A 66 18.98 -1.51 17.78
CA VAL A 66 17.61 -1.02 17.62
C VAL A 66 16.63 -2.19 17.42
N GLU A 67 15.49 -2.11 18.11
CA GLU A 67 14.39 -3.07 18.11
C GLU A 67 13.03 -2.35 17.96
N ASP A 68 11.95 -3.08 17.68
CA ASP A 68 10.59 -2.53 17.51
C ASP A 68 10.15 -1.62 18.67
N ILE A 69 10.56 -1.93 19.91
CA ILE A 69 10.22 -1.15 21.11
C ILE A 69 10.88 0.23 21.15
N ASN A 70 11.91 0.47 20.34
CA ASN A 70 12.60 1.76 20.25
C ASN A 70 11.91 2.76 19.31
N VAL A 71 10.87 2.34 18.59
CA VAL A 71 10.27 3.13 17.51
C VAL A 71 9.14 4.03 18.02
N ASN A 72 9.36 5.34 17.99
CA ASN A 72 8.34 6.34 18.32
C ASN A 72 7.62 6.84 17.06
N ILE A 73 6.38 6.40 16.85
CA ILE A 73 5.55 6.74 15.69
C ILE A 73 5.30 8.26 15.58
N GLU A 74 4.93 8.92 16.66
CA GLU A 74 4.64 10.37 16.67
C GLU A 74 5.86 11.22 16.31
N LEU A 75 7.06 10.70 16.60
CA LEU A 75 8.33 11.33 16.24
C LEU A 75 8.73 11.04 14.78
N LEU A 76 8.46 9.83 14.27
CA LEU A 76 8.67 9.48 12.86
C LEU A 76 7.81 10.34 11.91
N GLU A 77 6.56 10.63 12.27
CA GLU A 77 5.65 11.44 11.46
C GLU A 77 6.09 12.91 11.27
N LYS A 78 7.09 13.37 12.03
CA LYS A 78 7.67 14.74 11.91
C LYS A 78 8.67 14.89 10.77
N PHE A 79 9.09 13.80 10.14
CA PHE A 79 10.12 13.81 9.08
C PHE A 79 9.63 13.07 7.83
N PRO A 80 10.13 13.40 6.62
CA PRO A 80 9.79 12.65 5.41
C PRO A 80 10.26 11.19 5.52
N LYS A 81 9.38 10.23 5.18
CA LYS A 81 9.64 8.78 5.29
C LYS A 81 10.88 8.39 4.48
N GLU A 82 10.94 8.87 3.24
CA GLU A 82 11.99 8.62 2.26
C GLU A 82 13.35 9.12 2.78
N PHE A 83 13.39 10.32 3.35
CA PHE A 83 14.61 10.89 3.92
C PHE A 83 15.17 10.03 5.06
N LEU A 84 14.33 9.56 5.98
CA LEU A 84 14.75 8.71 7.09
C LEU A 84 15.27 7.35 6.61
N ILE A 85 14.63 6.76 5.59
CA ILE A 85 15.06 5.49 4.98
C ILE A 85 16.39 5.68 4.23
N GLU A 86 16.51 6.69 3.35
CA GLU A 86 17.70 6.92 2.52
C GLU A 86 18.95 7.25 3.35
N ASN A 87 18.80 8.03 4.42
CA ASN A 87 19.90 8.40 5.31
C ASN A 87 20.08 7.42 6.47
N ARG A 88 19.22 6.39 6.57
CA ARG A 88 19.19 5.37 7.64
C ARG A 88 19.26 6.00 9.03
N ILE A 89 18.25 6.83 9.32
CA ILE A 89 18.06 7.56 10.58
C ILE A 89 16.79 7.06 11.28
N LEU A 90 16.93 6.59 12.52
CA LEU A 90 15.83 6.28 13.42
C LEU A 90 15.79 7.28 14.59
N PRO A 91 14.84 8.24 14.59
CA PRO A 91 14.50 9.02 15.77
C PRO A 91 13.98 8.11 16.91
N LEU A 92 14.57 8.21 18.10
CA LEU A 92 14.22 7.39 19.25
C LEU A 92 13.22 8.09 20.18
N TYR A 93 13.59 9.28 20.65
CA TYR A 93 12.80 10.06 21.59
C TYR A 93 13.16 11.54 21.48
N GLU A 94 12.23 12.38 21.92
CA GLU A 94 12.33 13.83 21.91
C GLU A 94 12.19 14.36 23.34
N ALA A 95 13.07 15.28 23.70
CA ALA A 95 13.02 16.06 24.93
C ALA A 95 12.77 17.54 24.59
N ASP A 96 12.70 18.42 25.60
CA ASP A 96 12.36 19.83 25.40
C ASP A 96 13.36 20.57 24.50
N ASP A 97 14.66 20.25 24.57
CA ASP A 97 15.75 20.95 23.87
C ASP A 97 16.52 20.11 22.83
N GLN A 98 16.29 18.79 22.80
CA GLN A 98 17.00 17.85 21.93
C GLN A 98 16.14 16.69 21.41
N VAL A 99 16.52 16.11 20.28
CA VAL A 99 16.06 14.80 19.80
C VAL A 99 17.21 13.80 19.85
N SER A 100 16.94 12.58 20.27
CA SER A 100 17.90 11.47 20.16
C SER A 100 17.63 10.68 18.88
N ILE A 101 18.66 10.47 18.07
CA ILE A 101 18.58 9.66 16.84
C ILE A 101 19.67 8.58 16.82
N VAL A 102 19.37 7.46 16.20
CA VAL A 102 20.36 6.48 15.72
C VAL A 102 20.56 6.71 14.22
N ILE A 103 21.81 6.77 13.77
CA ILE A 103 22.17 6.97 12.36
C ILE A 103 23.27 5.97 11.94
N GLU A 104 23.25 5.49 10.71
CA GLU A 104 24.35 4.68 10.17
C GLU A 104 25.64 5.51 9.99
N ASP A 105 25.57 6.64 9.27
CA ASP A 105 26.71 7.52 9.00
C ASP A 105 26.68 8.81 9.86
N PRO A 106 27.37 8.86 11.02
CA PRO A 106 27.42 10.05 11.87
C PRO A 106 28.22 11.21 11.24
N PHE A 107 28.87 11.02 10.08
CA PHE A 107 29.54 12.08 9.33
C PHE A 107 28.62 12.79 8.33
N ASN A 108 27.38 12.30 8.12
CA ASN A 108 26.38 12.92 7.24
C ASN A 108 25.78 14.20 7.87
N LYS A 109 26.59 15.26 7.95
CA LYS A 109 26.22 16.56 8.51
C LYS A 109 25.01 17.21 7.85
N SER A 110 24.80 16.95 6.56
CA SER A 110 23.62 17.40 5.81
C SER A 110 22.34 16.80 6.39
N ALA A 111 22.32 15.50 6.66
CA ALA A 111 21.16 14.84 7.22
C ALA A 111 20.92 15.24 8.69
N ILE A 112 21.98 15.38 9.48
CA ILE A 112 21.90 15.86 10.87
C ILE A 112 21.29 17.27 10.92
N ALA A 113 21.80 18.20 10.10
CA ALA A 113 21.28 19.57 10.03
C ALA A 113 19.83 19.65 9.52
N PHE A 114 19.41 18.72 8.66
CA PHE A 114 18.01 18.61 8.23
C PHE A 114 17.09 18.18 9.39
N ILE A 115 17.51 17.19 10.21
CA ILE A 115 16.78 16.81 11.41
C ILE A 115 16.68 18.02 12.37
N GLU A 116 17.81 18.67 12.71
CA GLU A 116 17.82 19.83 13.60
C GLU A 116 16.90 20.97 13.13
N GLY A 117 16.93 21.27 11.83
CA GLY A 117 16.10 22.30 11.21
C GLY A 117 14.61 21.95 11.10
N SER A 118 14.24 20.67 11.12
CA SER A 118 12.83 20.23 11.01
C SER A 118 12.06 20.34 12.32
N ILE A 119 12.76 20.37 13.47
CA ILE A 119 12.14 20.39 14.81
C ILE A 119 12.65 21.53 15.71
N GLU A 120 13.56 22.38 15.21
CA GLU A 120 14.20 23.49 15.95
C GLU A 120 14.92 23.07 17.26
N LYS A 121 15.43 21.84 17.31
CA LYS A 121 16.12 21.24 18.48
C LYS A 121 17.47 20.66 18.08
N LYS A 122 18.35 20.47 19.07
CA LYS A 122 19.67 19.85 18.85
C LYS A 122 19.54 18.35 18.63
N VAL A 123 20.43 17.77 17.84
CA VAL A 123 20.52 16.30 17.71
C VAL A 123 21.52 15.72 18.70
N SER A 124 21.06 14.74 19.48
CA SER A 124 21.88 13.84 20.28
C SER A 124 22.10 12.54 19.49
N LEU A 125 23.35 12.28 19.10
CA LEU A 125 23.71 11.21 18.17
C LEU A 125 23.97 9.88 18.87
N SER A 126 23.59 8.81 18.20
CA SER A 126 24.06 7.44 18.41
C SER A 126 24.24 6.76 17.05
N THR A 127 25.14 5.79 16.95
CA THR A 127 25.32 4.97 15.74
C THR A 127 24.58 3.64 15.85
N GLY A 128 24.25 3.01 14.73
CA GLY A 128 23.56 1.73 14.70
C GLY A 128 23.62 1.06 13.33
N SER A 129 23.32 -0.24 13.29
CA SER A 129 23.33 -1.02 12.04
C SER A 129 22.33 -0.46 11.03
N GLY A 130 22.85 0.05 9.91
CA GLY A 130 22.05 0.69 8.87
C GLY A 130 20.98 -0.23 8.27
N SER A 131 21.28 -1.52 8.10
CA SER A 131 20.31 -2.50 7.59
C SER A 131 19.17 -2.75 8.58
N LYS A 132 19.45 -2.78 9.89
CA LYS A 132 18.41 -2.94 10.92
C LYS A 132 17.53 -1.70 11.06
N ILE A 133 18.13 -0.51 10.97
CA ILE A 133 17.40 0.77 10.92
C ILE A 133 16.47 0.80 9.70
N GLU A 134 16.97 0.45 8.51
CA GLU A 134 16.19 0.42 7.28
C GLU A 134 15.03 -0.60 7.34
N GLU A 135 15.26 -1.77 7.92
CA GLU A 135 14.24 -2.79 8.17
C GLU A 135 13.12 -2.27 9.10
N LEU A 136 13.49 -1.71 10.26
CA LEU A 136 12.55 -1.18 11.26
C LEU A 136 11.71 -0.02 10.71
N LEU A 137 12.34 0.90 9.98
CA LEU A 137 11.64 2.03 9.35
C LEU A 137 10.62 1.52 8.32
N LYS A 138 11.00 0.60 7.43
CA LYS A 138 10.07 0.02 6.44
C LYS A 138 8.93 -0.74 7.11
N GLN A 139 9.22 -1.60 8.08
CA GLN A 139 8.20 -2.35 8.82
C GLN A 139 7.25 -1.43 9.60
N THR A 140 7.74 -0.30 10.11
CA THR A 140 6.91 0.66 10.83
C THR A 140 6.09 1.53 9.89
N PHE A 141 6.68 2.04 8.80
CA PHE A 141 5.98 2.92 7.88
C PHE A 141 4.86 2.25 7.09
N ASN A 142 4.89 0.93 6.95
CA ASN A 142 3.79 0.10 6.42
C ASN A 142 2.67 -0.14 7.49
N LYS A 143 2.93 0.14 8.76
CA LYS A 143 1.94 0.07 9.86
C LYS A 143 1.36 1.46 10.18
N VAL A 144 2.14 2.53 10.02
CA VAL A 144 1.74 3.92 10.31
C VAL A 144 0.86 4.46 9.18
N GLY A 145 -0.43 4.67 9.50
CA GLY A 145 -1.48 5.07 8.57
C GLY A 145 -2.45 3.93 8.21
N LEU A 146 -2.02 2.66 8.34
CA LEU A 146 -2.83 1.50 8.00
C LEU A 146 -4.18 1.45 8.78
N PRO A 147 -4.27 1.76 10.09
CA PRO A 147 -5.56 1.83 10.80
C PRO A 147 -6.52 2.89 10.25
N ALA A 148 -6.00 4.02 9.76
CA ALA A 148 -6.81 5.06 9.13
C ALA A 148 -7.31 4.62 7.75
N LEU A 149 -6.45 3.98 6.96
CA LEU A 149 -6.82 3.39 5.67
C LEU A 149 -7.88 2.29 5.85
N ILE A 150 -7.69 1.35 6.77
CA ILE A 150 -8.69 0.33 7.17
C ILE A 150 -10.02 0.97 7.54
N HIS A 151 -10.01 2.02 8.37
CA HIS A 151 -11.24 2.71 8.77
C HIS A 151 -11.98 3.33 7.57
N VAL A 152 -11.27 4.00 6.67
CA VAL A 152 -11.89 4.64 5.50
C VAL A 152 -12.34 3.62 4.46
N ILE A 153 -11.60 2.54 4.22
CA ILE A 153 -12.03 1.43 3.36
C ILE A 153 -13.30 0.78 3.96
N LYS A 154 -13.31 0.48 5.26
CA LYS A 154 -14.50 -0.07 5.95
C LYS A 154 -15.72 0.85 5.81
N SER A 155 -15.55 2.16 5.96
CA SER A 155 -16.61 3.15 5.74
C SER A 155 -17.07 3.20 4.28
N CYS A 156 -16.14 3.14 3.33
CA CYS A 156 -16.43 3.07 1.88
C CYS A 156 -17.26 1.83 1.54
N ILE A 157 -16.82 0.64 1.97
CA ILE A 157 -17.53 -0.63 1.79
C ILE A 157 -18.95 -0.54 2.36
N ALA A 158 -19.10 -0.01 3.58
CA ALA A 158 -20.41 0.14 4.22
C ALA A 158 -21.33 1.12 3.48
N LYS A 159 -20.79 2.25 2.98
CA LYS A 159 -21.56 3.26 2.23
C LYS A 159 -22.10 2.73 0.90
N ILE A 160 -21.30 1.96 0.17
CA ILE A 160 -21.69 1.49 -1.18
C ILE A 160 -22.24 0.06 -1.21
N LYS A 161 -22.38 -0.57 -0.04
CA LYS A 161 -23.24 -1.73 0.13
C LYS A 161 -24.68 -1.35 -0.23
N GLU A 162 -25.38 -2.26 -0.93
CA GLU A 162 -26.74 -2.00 -1.47
C GLU A 162 -26.83 -0.80 -2.43
N THR A 163 -25.76 -0.59 -3.21
CA THR A 163 -25.71 0.39 -4.30
C THR A 163 -25.31 -0.25 -5.62
N SER A 164 -25.24 0.55 -6.68
CA SER A 164 -24.74 0.13 -7.99
C SER A 164 -23.23 0.32 -8.18
N PHE A 165 -22.54 0.94 -7.21
CA PHE A 165 -21.09 1.05 -7.24
C PHE A 165 -20.46 -0.33 -6.98
N TYR A 166 -19.49 -0.71 -7.80
CA TYR A 166 -18.83 -2.03 -7.75
C TYR A 166 -17.30 -1.94 -7.75
N ARG A 167 -16.75 -0.72 -7.90
CA ARG A 167 -15.31 -0.42 -7.94
C ARG A 167 -14.97 0.68 -6.94
N ILE A 168 -13.84 0.53 -6.26
CA ILE A 168 -13.21 1.54 -5.40
C ILE A 168 -11.88 1.92 -6.05
N ASP A 169 -11.68 3.20 -6.34
CA ASP A 169 -10.48 3.72 -6.96
C ASP A 169 -9.61 4.41 -5.92
N PHE A 170 -8.36 3.95 -5.77
CA PHE A 170 -7.36 4.59 -4.92
C PHE A 170 -6.34 5.34 -5.78
N LEU A 171 -6.20 6.63 -5.51
CA LEU A 171 -5.28 7.55 -6.17
C LEU A 171 -4.11 7.80 -5.23
N LEU A 172 -2.99 7.10 -5.47
CA LEU A 172 -1.80 7.18 -4.63
C LEU A 172 -0.96 8.42 -5.02
N ALA A 173 -0.77 9.31 -4.06
CA ALA A 173 0.09 10.49 -4.14
C ALA A 173 1.13 10.47 -3.00
N GLU A 174 2.13 11.36 -3.09
CA GLU A 174 3.28 11.41 -2.19
C GLU A 174 2.92 11.57 -0.71
N HIS A 175 1.82 12.28 -0.41
CA HIS A 175 1.37 12.59 0.95
C HIS A 175 -0.11 12.29 1.19
N SER A 176 -0.81 11.65 0.25
CA SER A 176 -2.20 11.22 0.45
C SER A 176 -2.65 10.10 -0.49
N CYS A 177 -3.72 9.43 -0.08
CA CYS A 177 -4.49 8.47 -0.88
C CYS A 177 -5.92 8.99 -1.06
N GLY A 178 -6.26 9.42 -2.28
CA GLY A 178 -7.62 9.81 -2.64
C GLY A 178 -8.49 8.60 -2.96
N ILE A 179 -9.73 8.56 -2.48
CA ILE A 179 -10.63 7.40 -2.60
C ILE A 179 -11.92 7.82 -3.32
N ASN A 180 -12.17 7.18 -4.46
CA ASN A 180 -13.41 7.33 -5.22
C ASN A 180 -14.14 5.97 -5.34
N VAL A 181 -15.41 6.01 -5.75
CA VAL A 181 -16.20 4.83 -6.11
C VAL A 181 -16.81 4.99 -7.49
N PHE A 182 -16.96 3.88 -8.21
CA PHE A 182 -17.47 3.86 -9.58
C PHE A 182 -18.51 2.75 -9.83
N GLY A 183 -19.54 3.13 -10.60
CA GLY A 183 -20.60 2.25 -11.10
C GLY A 183 -21.82 3.02 -11.60
N SER A 184 -22.59 2.40 -12.51
CA SER A 184 -23.66 3.04 -13.30
C SER A 184 -23.23 4.33 -14.00
N GLY A 185 -21.99 4.36 -14.49
CA GLY A 185 -21.36 5.52 -15.13
C GLY A 185 -21.04 6.68 -14.19
N ILE A 186 -21.30 6.55 -12.89
CA ILE A 186 -21.05 7.59 -11.88
C ILE A 186 -19.67 7.35 -11.27
N LEU A 187 -18.82 8.39 -11.27
CA LEU A 187 -17.60 8.45 -10.45
C LEU A 187 -17.84 9.43 -9.28
N LYS A 188 -17.74 8.95 -8.05
CA LYS A 188 -17.96 9.78 -6.84
C LYS A 188 -16.75 9.73 -5.92
N HIS A 189 -16.20 10.89 -5.58
CA HIS A 189 -15.18 11.02 -4.53
C HIS A 189 -15.81 10.84 -3.15
N LEU A 190 -15.22 9.99 -2.30
CA LEU A 190 -15.70 9.72 -0.93
C LEU A 190 -14.79 10.26 0.17
N GLY A 191 -13.53 10.56 -0.13
CA GLY A 191 -12.60 11.18 0.81
C GLY A 191 -11.14 10.95 0.44
N GLU A 192 -10.25 11.45 1.29
CA GLU A 192 -8.81 11.34 1.14
C GLU A 192 -8.18 11.01 2.50
N VAL A 193 -7.22 10.08 2.52
CA VAL A 193 -6.44 9.73 3.71
C VAL A 193 -5.06 10.35 3.59
N LYS A 194 -4.62 11.12 4.59
CA LYS A 194 -3.26 11.68 4.62
C LYS A 194 -2.23 10.58 4.92
N GLY A 195 -1.04 10.75 4.37
CA GLY A 195 0.08 9.81 4.49
C GLY A 195 0.50 9.23 3.13
N HIS A 196 1.70 8.67 3.08
CA HIS A 196 2.18 7.90 1.93
C HIS A 196 1.66 6.46 2.03
N TYR A 197 0.99 5.99 0.98
CA TYR A 197 0.41 4.64 0.88
C TYR A 197 0.85 3.94 -0.40
N THR A 198 1.01 2.62 -0.30
CA THR A 198 1.41 1.70 -1.35
C THR A 198 0.24 0.81 -1.79
N ASN A 199 0.48 -0.08 -2.77
CA ASN A 199 -0.52 -1.11 -3.10
C ASN A 199 -0.66 -2.11 -1.94
N GLU A 200 0.48 -2.45 -1.33
CA GLU A 200 0.61 -3.39 -0.23
C GLU A 200 -0.20 -2.94 1.00
N ASP A 201 -0.18 -1.65 1.33
CA ASP A 201 -1.00 -1.09 2.42
C ASP A 201 -2.51 -1.26 2.15
N ILE A 202 -2.94 -1.06 0.90
CA ILE A 202 -4.34 -1.28 0.49
C ILE A 202 -4.69 -2.76 0.62
N PHE A 203 -3.83 -3.66 0.12
CA PHE A 203 -4.06 -5.10 0.20
C PHE A 203 -4.15 -5.60 1.65
N MET A 204 -3.22 -5.16 2.51
CA MET A 204 -3.25 -5.45 3.95
C MET A 204 -4.53 -4.92 4.62
N ALA A 205 -5.03 -3.75 4.21
CA ALA A 205 -6.27 -3.20 4.74
C ALA A 205 -7.52 -3.99 4.31
N PHE A 206 -7.54 -4.55 3.10
CA PHE A 206 -8.60 -5.45 2.65
C PHE A 206 -8.55 -6.82 3.35
N ASP A 207 -7.33 -7.36 3.54
CA ASP A 207 -7.11 -8.62 4.24
C ASP A 207 -7.52 -8.53 5.73
N ASP A 208 -7.19 -7.42 6.42
CA ASP A 208 -7.64 -7.15 7.81
C ASP A 208 -9.16 -7.11 7.93
N LEU A 209 -9.84 -6.51 6.93
CA LEU A 209 -11.29 -6.49 6.86
C LEU A 209 -11.92 -7.84 6.47
N GLY A 210 -11.11 -8.83 6.09
CA GLY A 210 -11.58 -10.14 5.60
C GLY A 210 -12.32 -10.07 4.25
N ILE A 211 -12.06 -9.03 3.45
CA ILE A 211 -12.75 -8.76 2.19
C ILE A 211 -11.85 -9.19 1.03
N HIS A 212 -12.26 -10.21 0.30
CA HIS A 212 -11.59 -10.57 -0.96
C HIS A 212 -11.89 -9.53 -2.04
N PHE A 213 -10.94 -9.32 -2.93
CA PHE A 213 -11.04 -8.35 -4.01
C PHE A 213 -10.28 -8.83 -5.24
N LEU A 214 -10.62 -8.25 -6.38
CA LEU A 214 -9.81 -8.27 -7.60
C LEU A 214 -9.33 -6.83 -7.85
N TYR A 215 -8.23 -6.65 -8.59
CA TYR A 215 -7.69 -5.30 -8.83
C TYR A 215 -7.11 -5.13 -10.23
N GLU A 216 -7.17 -3.90 -10.73
CA GLU A 216 -6.48 -3.42 -11.93
C GLU A 216 -5.57 -2.25 -11.52
N GLN A 217 -4.31 -2.27 -11.94
CA GLN A 217 -3.36 -1.18 -11.71
C GLN A 217 -3.06 -0.46 -13.02
N SER A 218 -3.05 0.88 -12.98
CA SER A 218 -2.57 1.71 -14.08
C SER A 218 -1.67 2.84 -13.58
N PHE A 219 -0.96 3.46 -14.52
CA PHE A 219 -0.08 4.59 -14.28
C PHE A 219 -0.51 5.75 -15.18
N SER A 220 -0.75 6.92 -14.60
CA SER A 220 -1.14 8.13 -15.34
C SER A 220 -0.51 9.35 -14.71
N ASN A 221 0.12 10.21 -15.51
CA ASN A 221 0.77 11.46 -15.06
C ASN A 221 1.69 11.28 -13.83
N ASN A 222 2.50 10.22 -13.84
CA ASN A 222 3.42 9.82 -12.76
C ASN A 222 2.74 9.48 -11.41
N ARG A 223 1.40 9.34 -11.37
CA ARG A 223 0.63 8.86 -10.22
C ARG A 223 0.23 7.40 -10.43
N ARG A 224 0.25 6.62 -9.35
CA ARG A 224 -0.24 5.24 -9.35
C ARG A 224 -1.74 5.24 -9.06
N PHE A 225 -2.47 4.49 -9.86
CA PHE A 225 -3.91 4.30 -9.71
C PHE A 225 -4.19 2.82 -9.57
N ILE A 226 -4.94 2.45 -8.54
CA ILE A 226 -5.39 1.07 -8.34
C ILE A 226 -6.91 1.06 -8.18
N ALA A 227 -7.56 0.42 -9.15
CA ALA A 227 -8.98 0.13 -9.12
C ALA A 227 -9.16 -1.23 -8.43
N VAL A 228 -9.78 -1.22 -7.26
CA VAL A 228 -10.12 -2.41 -6.49
C VAL A 228 -11.59 -2.73 -6.67
N PHE A 229 -11.90 -4.01 -6.81
CA PHE A 229 -13.23 -4.54 -7.04
C PHE A 229 -13.52 -5.57 -5.94
N PRO A 230 -14.09 -5.11 -4.81
CA PRO A 230 -14.41 -5.99 -3.69
C PRO A 230 -15.42 -7.06 -4.09
N LEU A 231 -15.31 -8.24 -3.49
CA LEU A 231 -16.15 -9.40 -3.75
C LEU A 231 -17.09 -9.65 -2.57
N GLU A 232 -18.37 -9.91 -2.84
CA GLU A 232 -19.36 -10.30 -1.83
C GLU A 232 -19.57 -11.82 -1.81
N ASN A 233 -19.72 -12.40 -0.61
CA ASN A 233 -19.98 -13.83 -0.45
C ASN A 233 -21.47 -14.18 -0.69
N ARG A 234 -21.93 -13.98 -1.93
CA ARG A 234 -23.32 -14.14 -2.37
C ARG A 234 -23.48 -15.20 -3.48
N ILE A 235 -24.23 -16.28 -3.21
CA ILE A 235 -24.67 -17.24 -4.25
C ILE A 235 -25.99 -16.76 -4.86
N ASP A 236 -25.98 -16.35 -6.13
CA ASP A 236 -27.19 -16.33 -6.96
C ASP A 236 -27.13 -17.52 -7.95
N ILE A 237 -28.13 -18.39 -7.93
CA ILE A 237 -28.26 -19.47 -8.93
C ILE A 237 -28.92 -18.89 -10.18
N ILE A 238 -28.09 -18.40 -11.09
CA ILE A 238 -28.50 -17.76 -12.34
C ILE A 238 -28.54 -18.81 -13.47
N LYS A 239 -29.61 -18.78 -14.29
CA LYS A 239 -29.90 -19.77 -15.36
C LYS A 239 -30.14 -19.14 -16.74
N MET A 240 -29.85 -17.86 -16.86
CA MET A 240 -30.05 -17.01 -18.04
C MET A 240 -29.08 -15.83 -17.93
N PRO A 241 -28.81 -15.05 -19.00
CA PRO A 241 -27.95 -13.89 -18.90
C PRO A 241 -28.48 -12.89 -17.86
N ALA A 242 -27.59 -12.26 -17.11
CA ALA A 242 -27.98 -11.46 -15.95
C ALA A 242 -27.19 -10.16 -15.79
N ILE A 243 -27.81 -9.14 -15.19
CA ILE A 243 -27.16 -7.91 -14.75
C ILE A 243 -27.26 -7.85 -13.22
N ILE A 244 -26.13 -7.97 -12.53
CA ILE A 244 -26.07 -8.03 -11.07
C ILE A 244 -25.31 -6.82 -10.53
N GLY A 245 -25.76 -6.29 -9.39
CA GLY A 245 -25.07 -5.22 -8.66
C GLY A 245 -25.23 -5.33 -7.15
N GLY A 246 -24.51 -4.44 -6.45
CA GLY A 246 -23.80 -4.85 -5.24
C GLY A 246 -22.55 -5.65 -5.63
N TYR A 247 -21.43 -5.38 -4.95
CA TYR A 247 -20.09 -5.94 -5.17
C TYR A 247 -19.97 -7.31 -5.82
N GLY A 248 -18.93 -7.46 -6.65
CA GLY A 248 -18.72 -8.61 -7.52
C GLY A 248 -18.99 -9.94 -6.83
N LEU A 249 -19.82 -10.78 -7.44
CA LEU A 249 -19.86 -12.22 -7.15
C LEU A 249 -18.41 -12.75 -7.14
N PHE A 250 -18.02 -13.82 -6.48
CA PHE A 250 -18.61 -14.68 -5.45
C PHE A 250 -17.49 -15.67 -5.05
N ARG A 251 -17.59 -16.35 -3.90
CA ARG A 251 -16.61 -17.32 -3.42
C ARG A 251 -17.26 -18.67 -3.01
N PRO A 252 -17.28 -19.70 -3.89
CA PRO A 252 -17.98 -20.98 -3.66
C PRO A 252 -17.34 -22.01 -2.71
N GLU A 253 -16.28 -21.67 -1.97
CA GLU A 253 -15.33 -22.63 -1.36
C GLU A 253 -14.38 -23.35 -2.36
N GLY A 254 -14.10 -22.78 -3.54
CA GLY A 254 -12.96 -23.26 -4.34
C GLY A 254 -12.81 -22.69 -5.75
N ASN A 255 -11.55 -22.46 -6.16
CA ASN A 255 -11.09 -22.08 -7.50
C ASN A 255 -11.56 -20.70 -8.03
N ILE A 256 -10.89 -19.65 -7.56
CA ILE A 256 -10.81 -18.34 -8.24
C ILE A 256 -9.80 -18.48 -9.39
N PHE A 257 -10.10 -17.92 -10.56
CA PHE A 257 -9.15 -17.77 -11.66
C PHE A 257 -9.01 -16.28 -12.01
N SER A 258 -7.78 -15.79 -12.06
CA SER A 258 -7.44 -14.41 -12.45
C SER A 258 -6.17 -14.41 -13.30
N ASP A 259 -6.16 -13.67 -14.41
CA ASP A 259 -5.03 -13.57 -15.35
C ASP A 259 -4.12 -12.38 -14.98
N ALA A 260 -3.70 -12.34 -13.72
CA ALA A 260 -2.74 -11.37 -13.20
C ALA A 260 -1.44 -12.11 -12.83
N HIS A 261 -0.31 -11.66 -13.35
CA HIS A 261 1.02 -12.08 -12.88
C HIS A 261 1.29 -11.46 -11.50
N VAL A 262 0.68 -12.05 -10.46
CA VAL A 262 0.88 -11.65 -9.07
C VAL A 262 2.12 -12.37 -8.52
N TYR A 263 3.19 -11.61 -8.28
CA TYR A 263 4.32 -12.10 -7.51
C TYR A 263 3.88 -12.34 -6.04
N GLY A 264 4.04 -13.56 -5.53
CA GLY A 264 4.13 -13.80 -4.08
C GLY A 264 3.14 -14.77 -3.41
N PHE A 265 2.07 -15.23 -4.06
CA PHE A 265 1.06 -16.10 -3.40
C PHE A 265 0.90 -17.47 -4.06
N SER A 266 0.97 -18.53 -3.25
CA SER A 266 1.20 -19.92 -3.69
C SER A 266 -0.05 -20.75 -4.04
N HIS A 267 -1.23 -20.15 -4.25
CA HIS A 267 -2.51 -20.88 -4.37
C HIS A 267 -3.49 -20.39 -5.47
N VAL A 268 -3.01 -19.91 -6.62
CA VAL A 268 -3.87 -19.55 -7.77
C VAL A 268 -3.34 -20.16 -9.08
N PHE A 269 -4.26 -20.64 -9.93
CA PHE A 269 -4.00 -21.31 -11.22
C PHE A 269 -4.48 -20.46 -12.42
N PRO A 270 -3.95 -20.67 -13.65
CA PRO A 270 -4.02 -19.67 -14.73
C PRO A 270 -5.26 -19.76 -15.64
N LEU A 271 -5.52 -18.66 -16.37
CA LEU A 271 -6.42 -18.55 -17.52
C LEU A 271 -5.70 -17.91 -18.72
N SER A 272 -6.39 -17.76 -19.85
CA SER A 272 -5.83 -17.20 -21.08
C SER A 272 -6.81 -16.24 -21.79
N LYS A 273 -6.93 -15.00 -21.27
CA LYS A 273 -7.71 -13.83 -21.79
C LYS A 273 -9.25 -13.84 -21.54
N PRO A 274 -9.90 -12.64 -21.54
CA PRO A 274 -9.50 -11.40 -20.86
C PRO A 274 -10.66 -10.69 -20.10
N ILE A 275 -10.38 -10.09 -18.94
CA ILE A 275 -11.33 -9.25 -18.18
C ILE A 275 -11.30 -7.80 -18.68
N HIS A 276 -12.48 -7.18 -18.86
CA HIS A 276 -12.63 -5.73 -18.70
C HIS A 276 -13.97 -5.47 -18.02
N GLY A 277 -13.97 -4.97 -16.78
CA GLY A 277 -15.20 -4.70 -16.01
C GLY A 277 -15.93 -5.92 -15.40
N TYR A 278 -15.24 -7.06 -15.25
CA TYR A 278 -15.69 -8.33 -14.63
C TYR A 278 -16.60 -9.32 -15.40
N PRO A 279 -16.15 -9.89 -16.54
CA PRO A 279 -16.86 -10.98 -17.24
C PRO A 279 -16.69 -12.42 -16.67
N TYR A 280 -16.13 -12.65 -15.46
CA TYR A 280 -15.60 -13.98 -15.07
C TYR A 280 -16.02 -14.53 -13.69
N LEU A 281 -17.32 -14.78 -13.51
CA LEU A 281 -17.74 -15.89 -12.63
C LEU A 281 -18.73 -16.81 -13.34
N ALA A 282 -18.21 -17.51 -14.34
CA ALA A 282 -18.83 -18.71 -14.88
C ALA A 282 -17.92 -19.90 -14.56
N THR A 283 -18.46 -20.93 -13.90
CA THR A 283 -17.73 -22.16 -13.61
C THR A 283 -17.42 -22.92 -14.90
N LYS A 284 -16.27 -23.61 -14.93
CA LYS A 284 -15.92 -24.55 -16.01
C LYS A 284 -16.73 -25.85 -15.93
N ASP A 285 -18.05 -25.79 -16.15
CA ASP A 285 -18.79 -26.98 -16.61
C ASP A 285 -18.49 -27.18 -18.10
N ILE A 286 -18.14 -28.40 -18.46
CA ILE A 286 -17.85 -28.87 -19.83
C ILE A 286 -19.07 -28.70 -20.76
N ARG A 287 -20.25 -28.39 -20.21
CA ARG A 287 -21.50 -28.15 -20.93
C ARG A 287 -21.97 -26.69 -20.94
N SER A 288 -21.13 -25.72 -20.55
CA SER A 288 -21.49 -24.30 -20.63
C SER A 288 -21.59 -23.81 -22.09
N SER A 289 -22.80 -23.86 -22.64
CA SER A 289 -23.22 -22.99 -23.75
C SER A 289 -23.04 -21.50 -23.38
N PHE A 290 -23.09 -20.63 -24.38
CA PHE A 290 -22.94 -19.16 -24.27
C PHE A 290 -24.13 -18.46 -23.56
N GLU A 291 -24.85 -19.15 -22.67
CA GLU A 291 -26.19 -18.78 -22.18
C GLU A 291 -26.20 -18.22 -20.74
N ASN A 292 -25.06 -18.21 -20.04
CA ASN A 292 -24.97 -17.84 -18.61
C ASN A 292 -23.97 -16.70 -18.34
N PHE A 293 -23.97 -15.65 -19.14
CA PHE A 293 -23.15 -14.46 -18.88
C PHE A 293 -23.75 -13.59 -17.75
N ILE A 294 -22.90 -13.09 -16.86
CA ILE A 294 -23.28 -12.13 -15.83
C ILE A 294 -22.50 -10.85 -16.06
N TYR A 295 -23.20 -9.72 -16.02
CA TYR A 295 -22.67 -8.38 -16.27
C TYR A 295 -22.87 -7.48 -15.05
N VAL A 296 -21.94 -6.55 -14.81
CA VAL A 296 -22.28 -5.30 -14.11
C VAL A 296 -23.03 -4.39 -15.07
N ILE A 297 -23.82 -3.45 -14.53
CA ILE A 297 -24.67 -2.56 -15.32
C ILE A 297 -23.91 -1.76 -16.41
N ASP A 298 -22.66 -1.35 -16.14
CA ASP A 298 -21.82 -0.61 -17.10
C ASP A 298 -21.15 -1.49 -18.16
N ALA A 299 -21.16 -2.82 -17.99
CA ALA A 299 -20.59 -3.80 -18.91
C ALA A 299 -21.68 -4.58 -19.68
N ALA A 300 -22.96 -4.33 -19.39
CA ALA A 300 -24.07 -4.97 -20.07
C ALA A 300 -24.12 -4.58 -21.57
N PRO A 301 -24.55 -5.48 -22.46
CA PRO A 301 -24.77 -5.13 -23.87
C PRO A 301 -25.77 -3.97 -24.02
N ALA A 302 -25.57 -3.12 -25.03
CA ALA A 302 -26.48 -2.00 -25.29
C ALA A 302 -27.91 -2.42 -25.68
N GLU A 303 -28.05 -3.62 -26.27
CA GLU A 303 -29.31 -4.21 -26.68
C GLU A 303 -29.44 -5.63 -26.09
N PHE A 304 -30.51 -5.88 -25.34
CA PHE A 304 -30.87 -7.19 -24.81
C PHE A 304 -32.37 -7.27 -24.56
N LYS A 305 -32.92 -8.48 -24.45
CA LYS A 305 -34.38 -8.68 -24.36
C LYS A 305 -34.86 -9.27 -23.04
N ASP A 306 -34.29 -10.40 -22.62
CA ASP A 306 -34.80 -11.21 -21.53
C ASP A 306 -33.67 -11.49 -20.52
N TYR A 307 -33.10 -10.44 -19.91
CA TYR A 307 -32.00 -10.57 -18.93
C TYR A 307 -32.55 -10.52 -17.50
N TYR A 308 -32.04 -11.39 -16.62
CA TYR A 308 -32.34 -11.34 -15.19
C TYR A 308 -31.54 -10.21 -14.53
N ILE A 309 -32.21 -9.15 -14.10
CA ILE A 309 -31.56 -8.05 -13.39
C ILE A 309 -31.80 -8.22 -11.88
N ASN A 310 -30.74 -8.05 -11.09
CA ASN A 310 -30.79 -7.96 -9.63
C ASN A 310 -29.69 -6.99 -9.16
N THR A 311 -30.02 -5.71 -9.22
CA THR A 311 -29.10 -4.59 -8.97
C THR A 311 -29.82 -3.46 -8.26
N TYR A 312 -29.09 -2.41 -7.94
CA TYR A 312 -29.66 -1.14 -7.51
C TYR A 312 -29.55 -0.13 -8.65
N LEU A 313 -30.55 0.73 -8.81
CA LEU A 313 -30.50 1.88 -9.72
C LEU A 313 -30.34 3.18 -8.93
N PRO A 314 -29.36 4.03 -9.28
CA PRO A 314 -29.24 5.37 -8.73
C PRO A 314 -30.39 6.29 -9.15
N ARG A 315 -30.92 7.03 -8.20
CA ARG A 315 -31.78 8.21 -8.41
C ARG A 315 -31.10 9.42 -7.77
N ARG A 316 -31.18 10.62 -8.36
CA ARG A 316 -30.54 11.81 -7.77
C ARG A 316 -31.12 12.10 -6.39
N CYS A 317 -30.27 12.35 -5.39
CA CYS A 317 -30.76 12.68 -4.05
C CYS A 317 -31.50 14.04 -4.06
N PRO A 318 -32.78 14.10 -3.67
CA PRO A 318 -33.58 15.33 -3.76
C PRO A 318 -33.09 16.44 -2.81
N SER A 319 -32.36 16.08 -1.76
CA SER A 319 -31.86 17.04 -0.76
C SER A 319 -30.57 17.76 -1.17
N CYS A 320 -29.75 17.18 -2.04
CA CYS A 320 -28.42 17.72 -2.37
C CYS A 320 -28.09 17.73 -3.86
N ASN A 321 -28.96 17.21 -4.74
CA ASN A 321 -28.83 17.19 -6.20
C ASN A 321 -27.39 16.81 -6.65
N THR A 322 -26.94 15.60 -6.27
CA THR A 322 -25.59 15.02 -6.50
C THR A 322 -24.43 15.47 -5.58
N GLY A 323 -24.57 16.58 -4.84
CA GLY A 323 -23.52 17.10 -3.95
C GLY A 323 -23.01 16.11 -2.91
N GLY A 324 -23.93 15.40 -2.25
CA GLY A 324 -23.68 14.59 -1.05
C GLY A 324 -24.37 15.22 0.16
N CYS A 325 -25.00 14.38 0.98
CA CYS A 325 -25.48 14.72 2.32
C CYS A 325 -25.76 13.44 3.13
N GLY A 326 -26.03 13.59 4.42
CA GLY A 326 -26.32 12.45 5.31
C GLY A 326 -27.50 11.57 4.84
N ALA A 327 -28.51 12.14 4.18
CA ALA A 327 -29.67 11.40 3.66
C ALA A 327 -29.36 10.50 2.44
N CYS A 328 -28.17 10.65 1.84
CA CYS A 328 -27.65 9.78 0.78
C CYS A 328 -26.24 9.25 1.09
N MET A 329 -25.86 9.22 2.38
CA MET A 329 -24.55 8.73 2.85
C MET A 329 -23.33 9.41 2.17
N GLU A 330 -23.49 10.69 1.80
CA GLU A 330 -22.55 11.50 1.00
C GLU A 330 -22.37 11.07 -0.47
N LEU A 331 -23.12 10.08 -0.96
CA LEU A 331 -23.01 9.58 -2.34
C LEU A 331 -23.59 10.56 -3.36
N GLY A 332 -24.57 11.38 -2.98
CA GLY A 332 -25.31 12.28 -3.88
C GLY A 332 -26.49 11.62 -4.58
N TYR A 333 -26.65 10.31 -4.44
CA TYR A 333 -27.69 9.48 -5.04
C TYR A 333 -28.36 8.60 -3.98
N GLN A 334 -29.65 8.33 -4.16
CA GLN A 334 -30.36 7.27 -3.48
C GLN A 334 -30.42 6.04 -4.40
N PHE A 335 -30.58 4.86 -3.84
CA PHE A 335 -30.46 3.60 -4.58
C PHE A 335 -31.72 2.77 -4.40
N GLU A 336 -32.38 2.42 -5.50
CA GLU A 336 -33.58 1.59 -5.51
C GLU A 336 -33.25 0.20 -6.05
N LYS A 337 -33.66 -0.85 -5.33
CA LYS A 337 -33.44 -2.23 -5.76
C LYS A 337 -34.41 -2.62 -6.86
N ILE A 338 -33.90 -3.13 -7.97
CA ILE A 338 -34.68 -3.77 -9.03
C ILE A 338 -34.34 -5.26 -9.11
N VAL A 339 -35.37 -6.10 -9.21
CA VAL A 339 -35.23 -7.56 -9.36
C VAL A 339 -36.30 -8.07 -10.32
N GLY A 340 -35.91 -8.73 -11.41
CA GLY A 340 -36.86 -9.21 -12.42
C GLY A 340 -36.20 -9.58 -13.75
N ILE A 341 -37.02 -9.82 -14.77
CA ILE A 341 -36.57 -9.97 -16.16
C ILE A 341 -36.89 -8.66 -16.88
N TYR A 342 -35.91 -8.11 -17.58
CA TYR A 342 -36.02 -6.82 -18.28
C TYR A 342 -35.36 -6.87 -19.66
N SER A 343 -35.83 -6.03 -20.56
CA SER A 343 -35.15 -5.66 -21.79
C SER A 343 -34.27 -4.41 -21.61
N SER A 344 -33.42 -4.12 -22.60
CA SER A 344 -32.66 -2.88 -22.65
C SER A 344 -33.58 -1.66 -22.71
N ASP A 345 -34.76 -1.75 -23.32
CA ASP A 345 -35.73 -0.65 -23.36
C ASP A 345 -36.37 -0.38 -21.99
N ASP A 346 -36.70 -1.43 -21.23
CA ASP A 346 -37.21 -1.29 -19.87
C ASP A 346 -36.17 -0.65 -18.94
N LEU A 347 -34.91 -1.13 -19.00
CA LEU A 347 -33.82 -0.58 -18.21
C LEU A 347 -33.50 0.87 -18.60
N ASN A 348 -33.46 1.17 -19.90
CA ASN A 348 -33.26 2.53 -20.41
C ASN A 348 -34.35 3.48 -19.95
N LYS A 349 -35.61 3.02 -19.86
CA LYS A 349 -36.72 3.83 -19.35
C LYS A 349 -36.54 4.13 -17.86
N LEU A 350 -36.27 3.10 -17.05
CA LEU A 350 -36.01 3.24 -15.61
C LEU A 350 -34.84 4.19 -15.31
N MET A 351 -33.79 4.16 -16.13
CA MET A 351 -32.66 5.11 -15.99
C MET A 351 -33.06 6.53 -16.42
N LYS A 352 -33.71 6.70 -17.57
CA LYS A 352 -34.03 8.03 -18.14
C LYS A 352 -35.00 8.85 -17.28
N GLU A 353 -35.86 8.23 -16.49
CA GLU A 353 -36.84 8.94 -15.66
C GLU A 353 -36.19 9.76 -14.51
N ASP A 354 -34.95 9.44 -14.08
CA ASP A 354 -34.26 10.15 -12.97
C ASP A 354 -32.78 10.54 -13.22
N TYR A 355 -32.12 10.07 -14.28
CA TYR A 355 -30.68 10.35 -14.48
C TYR A 355 -30.34 11.69 -15.15
N LEU A 356 -31.10 12.09 -16.16
CA LEU A 356 -30.67 13.09 -17.16
C LEU A 356 -31.54 14.36 -17.14
N GLY A 357 -31.17 15.26 -16.22
CA GLY A 357 -31.43 16.71 -16.31
C GLY A 357 -30.13 17.48 -16.20
#